data_AF-A0A7S3MTK3-F1
#
_entry.id   AF-A0A7S3MTK3-F1
#
_cell.length_a   1.000
_cell.length_b   1.000
_cell.length_c   1.000
_cell.angle_alpha   90.00
_cell.angle_beta   90.00
_cell.angle_gamma   90.00
#
_symmetry.space_group_name_H-M   'P 1'
#
loop_
_entity.id
_entity.type
_entity.pdbx_description
1 polymer ?
#
loop_
_entity_poly.entity_id
_entity_poly.type
_entity_poly.pdbx_seq_one_letter_code
_entity_poly.pdbx_strand_id
1 'polypeptide(L)'
;KQNMLIGLGVVKLLCNLIAQEPKKLIKEEALQVSIACLLGGNKDTQEYFGDYIKKDASNQFIISLKDMLLEAFESLDKSQAKRNELKSKLIQIEKRLADLEEIESPTKAQKVERNKTKELKRVIEEDIKTTELDENENPASYTTNELTVARAINNAKVILRFMQLLCENHNINLQNALRQQLNEDEKGKNNSFDFCSFLSRRLEQFQRLLNNQTFDVCAQLVDTLIESIQGPCKLNQKALVNSKIIDSSREYISGYEREQELIPLGLESEEDLDSIGDLKKNIITMLTSLLEGEIDMEIINRMAMSLDFDIMKMRMLTVFHRFAEKTLCQEGIQVKDIPIVKLNQKLQKDSFDDSVAEAFEIYILVHSLADSIKIAEDHLQRDKFNADQWKAFEFIRYHTG
;
A
#
# COMPACT_ATOMS: atom_id res chain seq x y z
N LYS A 1 -7.92 -4.82 -30.26
CA LYS A 1 -6.89 -5.88 -30.17
C LYS A 1 -7.22 -6.89 -29.06
N GLN A 2 -7.56 -6.46 -27.83
CA GLN A 2 -8.01 -7.35 -26.76
C GLN A 2 -9.20 -8.24 -27.19
N ASN A 3 -10.27 -7.67 -27.75
CA ASN A 3 -11.45 -8.44 -28.19
C ASN A 3 -11.15 -9.47 -29.30
N MET A 4 -10.08 -9.27 -30.08
CA MET A 4 -9.61 -10.26 -31.06
C MET A 4 -8.94 -11.45 -30.37
N LEU A 5 -8.17 -11.24 -29.30
CA LEU A 5 -7.60 -12.31 -28.49
C LEU A 5 -8.69 -13.11 -27.76
N ILE A 6 -9.73 -12.41 -27.27
CA ILE A 6 -10.89 -13.04 -26.64
C ILE A 6 -11.61 -13.97 -27.62
N GLY A 7 -11.89 -13.51 -28.85
CA GLY A 7 -12.53 -14.31 -29.89
C GLY A 7 -11.75 -15.57 -30.31
N LEU A 8 -10.45 -15.65 -29.98
CA LEU A 8 -9.58 -16.80 -30.22
C LEU A 8 -9.51 -17.78 -29.03
N GLY A 9 -10.26 -17.52 -27.95
CA GLY A 9 -10.28 -18.39 -26.76
C GLY A 9 -9.05 -18.27 -25.86
N VAL A 10 -8.29 -17.16 -25.98
CA VAL A 10 -7.03 -16.94 -25.25
C VAL A 10 -7.24 -16.97 -23.73
N VAL A 11 -8.31 -16.37 -23.22
CA VAL A 11 -8.59 -16.33 -21.76
C VAL A 11 -8.68 -17.74 -21.16
N LYS A 12 -9.37 -18.66 -21.84
CA LYS A 12 -9.49 -20.05 -21.38
C LYS A 12 -8.13 -20.76 -21.35
N LEU A 13 -7.27 -20.50 -22.35
CA LEU A 13 -5.91 -21.03 -22.36
C LEU A 13 -5.09 -20.48 -21.18
N LEU A 14 -5.15 -19.17 -20.93
CA LEU A 14 -4.44 -18.53 -19.82
C LEU A 14 -4.87 -19.11 -18.47
N CYS A 15 -6.17 -19.27 -18.24
CA CYS A 15 -6.68 -19.89 -17.01
C CYS A 15 -6.16 -21.33 -16.83
N ASN A 16 -6.15 -22.14 -17.90
CA ASN A 16 -5.63 -23.50 -17.84
C ASN A 16 -4.13 -23.54 -17.56
N LEU A 17 -3.35 -22.65 -18.17
CA LEU A 17 -1.91 -22.53 -17.91
C LEU A 17 -1.66 -22.17 -16.45
N ILE A 18 -2.35 -21.16 -15.93
CA ILE A 18 -2.21 -20.74 -14.53
C ILE A 18 -2.62 -21.88 -13.58
N ALA A 19 -3.71 -22.60 -13.88
CA ALA A 19 -4.24 -23.65 -13.00
C ALA A 19 -3.41 -24.94 -13.00
N GLN A 20 -2.88 -25.37 -14.15
CA GLN A 20 -2.38 -26.76 -14.32
C GLN A 20 -0.91 -26.86 -14.69
N GLU A 21 -0.29 -25.82 -15.24
CA GLU A 21 1.10 -25.92 -15.72
C GLU A 21 2.08 -26.05 -14.55
N PRO A 22 2.98 -27.04 -14.50
CA PRO A 22 3.94 -27.17 -13.40
C PRO A 22 5.05 -26.10 -13.43
N LYS A 23 5.38 -25.53 -14.60
CA LYS A 23 6.47 -24.58 -14.74
C LYS A 23 6.06 -23.17 -14.31
N LYS A 24 6.73 -22.64 -13.28
CA LYS A 24 6.50 -21.28 -12.74
C LYS A 24 6.58 -20.20 -13.81
N LEU A 25 7.62 -20.24 -14.66
CA LEU A 25 7.82 -19.26 -15.74
C LEU A 25 6.61 -19.16 -16.67
N ILE A 26 5.98 -20.29 -17.02
CA ILE A 26 4.84 -20.28 -17.93
C ILE A 26 3.62 -19.65 -17.24
N LYS A 27 3.42 -19.89 -15.94
CA LYS A 27 2.37 -19.22 -15.16
C LYS A 27 2.59 -17.72 -15.08
N GLU A 28 3.83 -17.29 -14.84
CA GLU A 28 4.21 -15.87 -14.74
C GLU A 28 3.95 -15.15 -16.06
N GLU A 29 4.37 -15.72 -17.19
CA GLU A 29 4.08 -15.17 -18.52
C GLU A 29 2.57 -15.16 -18.82
N ALA A 30 1.85 -16.24 -18.46
CA ALA A 30 0.40 -16.29 -18.62
C ALA A 30 -0.30 -15.19 -17.81
N LEU A 31 0.19 -14.86 -16.61
CA LEU A 31 -0.33 -13.75 -15.81
C LEU A 31 -0.06 -12.40 -16.45
N GLN A 32 1.13 -12.16 -17.00
CA GLN A 32 1.42 -10.91 -17.72
C GLN A 32 0.50 -10.72 -18.94
N VAL A 33 0.28 -11.78 -19.71
CA VAL A 33 -0.67 -11.74 -20.83
C VAL A 33 -2.10 -11.52 -20.33
N SER A 34 -2.47 -12.09 -19.18
CA SER A 34 -3.79 -11.88 -18.56
C SER A 34 -4.00 -10.42 -18.18
N ILE A 35 -3.00 -9.77 -17.57
CA ILE A 35 -3.00 -8.32 -17.29
C ILE A 35 -3.20 -7.54 -18.60
N ALA A 36 -2.44 -7.85 -19.66
CA ALA A 36 -2.57 -7.16 -20.95
C ALA A 36 -3.99 -7.30 -21.56
N CYS A 37 -4.64 -8.45 -21.37
CA CYS A 37 -6.02 -8.68 -21.80
C CYS A 37 -7.05 -7.89 -20.98
N LEU A 38 -6.73 -7.58 -19.72
CA LEU A 38 -7.59 -6.89 -18.78
C LEU A 38 -7.37 -5.38 -18.70
N LEU A 39 -6.28 -4.84 -19.29
CA LEU A 39 -5.95 -3.40 -19.24
C LEU A 39 -7.18 -2.51 -19.54
N GLY A 40 -7.47 -1.60 -18.61
CA GLY A 40 -8.62 -0.68 -18.65
C GLY A 40 -9.95 -1.33 -18.24
N GLY A 41 -9.91 -2.39 -17.43
CA GLY A 41 -11.07 -3.15 -16.99
C GLY A 41 -11.93 -3.70 -18.13
N ASN A 42 -11.32 -4.43 -19.08
CA ASN A 42 -12.05 -4.99 -20.22
C ASN A 42 -13.14 -5.98 -19.75
N LYS A 43 -14.41 -5.55 -19.84
CA LYS A 43 -15.57 -6.28 -19.33
C LYS A 43 -15.74 -7.67 -19.94
N ASP A 44 -15.52 -7.83 -21.25
CA ASP A 44 -15.63 -9.13 -21.90
C ASP A 44 -14.60 -10.10 -21.31
N THR A 45 -13.33 -9.67 -21.19
CA THR A 45 -12.26 -10.48 -20.60
C THR A 45 -12.60 -10.86 -19.15
N GLN A 46 -13.07 -9.89 -18.36
CA GLN A 46 -13.51 -10.11 -16.98
C GLN A 46 -14.62 -11.18 -16.90
N GLU A 47 -15.64 -11.10 -17.75
CA GLU A 47 -16.72 -12.10 -17.80
C GLU A 47 -16.18 -13.51 -18.10
N TYR A 48 -15.24 -13.66 -19.04
CA TYR A 48 -14.62 -14.96 -19.31
C TYR A 48 -13.82 -15.52 -18.12
N PHE A 49 -13.10 -14.67 -17.38
CA PHE A 49 -12.44 -15.11 -16.15
C PHE A 49 -13.45 -15.52 -15.08
N GLY A 50 -14.53 -14.76 -14.90
CA GLY A 50 -15.60 -15.07 -13.95
C GLY A 50 -16.29 -16.39 -14.27
N ASP A 51 -16.59 -16.63 -15.54
CA ASP A 51 -17.16 -17.89 -16.02
C ASP A 51 -16.23 -19.08 -15.80
N TYR A 52 -14.93 -18.91 -16.08
CA TYR A 52 -13.94 -19.95 -15.80
C TYR A 52 -13.89 -20.27 -14.32
N ILE A 53 -13.82 -19.23 -13.46
CA ILE A 53 -13.81 -19.41 -12.00
C ILE A 53 -15.06 -20.17 -11.60
N LYS A 54 -16.27 -19.82 -12.05
CA LYS A 54 -17.50 -20.57 -11.68
C LYS A 54 -17.47 -22.05 -12.09
N LYS A 55 -16.93 -22.35 -13.27
CA LYS A 55 -16.86 -23.72 -13.85
C LYS A 55 -15.74 -24.58 -13.27
N ASP A 56 -14.70 -23.97 -12.70
CA ASP A 56 -13.57 -24.69 -12.09
C ASP A 56 -13.99 -25.36 -10.76
N ALA A 57 -14.55 -26.56 -10.84
CA ALA A 57 -15.11 -27.29 -9.69
C ALA A 57 -14.09 -27.52 -8.55
N SER A 58 -12.81 -27.74 -8.89
CA SER A 58 -11.73 -27.98 -7.92
C SER A 58 -11.03 -26.71 -7.44
N ASN A 59 -11.42 -25.54 -7.97
CA ASN A 59 -10.88 -24.22 -7.66
C ASN A 59 -9.36 -24.12 -7.88
N GLN A 60 -8.80 -24.93 -8.78
CA GLN A 60 -7.36 -25.02 -9.01
C GLN A 60 -6.76 -23.71 -9.50
N PHE A 61 -7.49 -22.93 -10.28
CA PHE A 61 -7.02 -21.61 -10.73
C PHE A 61 -6.74 -20.68 -9.55
N ILE A 62 -7.70 -20.58 -8.63
CA ILE A 62 -7.58 -19.73 -7.44
C ILE A 62 -6.53 -20.26 -6.47
N ILE A 63 -6.47 -21.57 -6.26
CA ILE A 63 -5.45 -22.19 -5.42
C ILE A 63 -4.05 -21.90 -5.98
N SER A 64 -3.86 -22.01 -7.30
CA SER A 64 -2.59 -21.70 -7.95
C SER A 64 -2.18 -20.24 -7.77
N LEU A 65 -3.12 -19.29 -7.93
CA LEU A 65 -2.85 -17.85 -7.66
C LEU A 65 -2.46 -17.61 -6.21
N LYS A 66 -3.21 -18.18 -5.28
CA LYS A 66 -2.98 -18.09 -3.84
C LYS A 66 -1.59 -18.64 -3.49
N ASP A 67 -1.24 -19.83 -3.98
CA ASP A 67 0.02 -20.48 -3.63
C ASP A 67 1.22 -19.70 -4.20
N MET A 68 1.13 -19.20 -5.45
CA MET A 68 2.16 -18.32 -6.01
C MET A 68 2.35 -17.03 -5.20
N LEU A 69 1.25 -16.42 -4.75
CA LEU A 69 1.29 -15.20 -3.94
C LEU A 69 1.85 -15.45 -2.54
N LEU A 70 1.48 -16.58 -1.91
CA LEU A 70 2.04 -16.99 -0.62
C LEU A 70 3.54 -17.25 -0.70
N GLU A 71 4.00 -17.99 -1.72
CA GLU A 71 5.43 -18.23 -1.93
C GLU A 71 6.22 -16.93 -2.12
N ALA A 72 5.66 -15.98 -2.88
CA ALA A 72 6.25 -14.66 -3.05
C ALA A 72 6.37 -13.93 -1.70
N PHE A 73 5.28 -13.85 -0.94
CA PHE A 73 5.27 -13.20 0.37
C PHE A 73 6.19 -13.86 1.40
N GLU A 74 6.26 -15.19 1.44
CA GLU A 74 7.19 -15.91 2.32
C GLU A 74 8.67 -15.63 1.97
N SER A 75 8.99 -15.45 0.69
CA SER A 75 10.33 -15.04 0.25
C SER A 75 10.66 -13.63 0.74
N LEU A 76 9.71 -12.69 0.60
CA LEU A 76 9.87 -11.32 1.10
C LEU A 76 10.01 -11.27 2.63
N ASP A 77 9.25 -12.08 3.37
CA ASP A 77 9.32 -12.15 4.83
C ASP A 77 10.73 -12.53 5.31
N LYS A 78 11.35 -13.53 4.65
CA LYS A 78 12.68 -14.02 5.05
C LYS A 78 13.80 -13.04 4.71
N SER A 79 13.73 -12.41 3.54
CA SER A 79 14.78 -11.51 3.04
C SER A 79 14.64 -10.09 3.61
N GLN A 80 13.46 -9.47 3.44
CA GLN A 80 13.28 -8.04 3.61
C GLN A 80 13.10 -7.64 5.08
N ALA A 81 12.49 -8.50 5.91
CA ALA A 81 12.46 -8.28 7.36
C ALA A 81 13.88 -8.27 7.95
N LYS A 82 14.73 -9.22 7.53
CA LYS A 82 16.13 -9.30 7.96
C LYS A 82 16.91 -8.07 7.47
N ARG A 83 16.73 -7.66 6.22
CA ARG A 83 17.33 -6.45 5.66
C ARG A 83 17.01 -5.22 6.51
N ASN A 84 15.73 -4.99 6.82
CA ASN A 84 15.29 -3.83 7.60
C ASN A 84 15.86 -3.84 9.02
N GLU A 85 15.91 -5.02 9.68
CA GLU A 85 16.55 -5.16 11.00
C GLU A 85 18.05 -4.83 10.96
N LEU A 86 18.76 -5.34 9.94
CA LEU A 86 20.19 -5.08 9.77
C LEU A 86 20.48 -3.62 9.45
N LYS A 87 19.69 -2.96 8.59
CA LYS A 87 19.84 -1.52 8.30
C LYS A 87 19.60 -0.66 9.54
N SER A 88 18.60 -0.98 10.36
CA SER A 88 18.38 -0.28 11.63
C SER A 88 19.57 -0.43 12.57
N LYS A 89 20.14 -1.63 12.69
CA LYS A 89 21.38 -1.87 13.48
C LYS A 89 22.58 -1.12 12.91
N LEU A 90 22.72 -1.07 11.59
CA LEU A 90 23.80 -0.36 10.90
C LEU A 90 23.79 1.12 11.30
N ILE A 91 22.64 1.78 11.23
CA ILE A 91 22.49 3.20 11.59
C ILE A 91 22.86 3.45 13.07
N GLN A 92 22.45 2.57 13.98
CA GLN A 92 22.83 2.69 15.39
C GLN A 92 24.35 2.56 15.60
N ILE A 93 24.98 1.67 14.85
CA ILE A 93 26.43 1.46 14.88
C ILE A 93 27.17 2.64 14.28
N GLU A 94 26.67 3.21 13.18
CA GLU A 94 27.23 4.40 12.55
C GLU A 94 27.17 5.61 13.47
N LYS A 95 26.04 5.81 14.15
CA LYS A 95 25.90 6.86 15.17
C LYS A 95 26.91 6.68 16.31
N ARG A 96 27.00 5.47 16.87
CA ARG A 96 27.99 5.16 17.92
C ARG A 96 29.42 5.35 17.43
N LEU A 97 29.70 5.03 16.17
CA LEU A 97 31.01 5.20 15.59
C LEU A 97 31.36 6.68 15.44
N ALA A 98 30.42 7.51 14.97
CA ALA A 98 30.57 8.96 14.90
C ALA A 98 30.89 9.56 16.29
N ASP A 99 30.11 9.19 17.33
CA ASP A 99 30.35 9.63 18.71
C ASP A 99 31.76 9.27 19.21
N LEU A 100 32.28 8.09 18.85
CA LEU A 100 33.63 7.65 19.20
C LEU A 100 34.73 8.35 18.39
N GLU A 101 34.41 8.88 17.21
CA GLU A 101 35.34 9.58 16.33
C GLU A 101 35.50 11.06 16.66
N GLU A 102 34.50 11.67 17.29
CA GLU A 102 34.54 13.05 17.80
C GLU A 102 35.42 13.23 19.05
N ILE A 103 35.83 12.14 19.71
CA ILE A 103 36.67 12.20 20.91
C ILE A 103 38.12 12.58 20.52
N GLU A 104 38.52 13.82 20.78
CA GLU A 104 39.87 14.34 20.47
C GLU A 104 41.01 13.55 21.16
N SER A 105 40.81 13.13 22.41
CA SER A 105 41.81 12.40 23.21
C SER A 105 41.30 11.04 23.70
N PRO A 106 41.18 10.03 22.82
CA PRO A 106 40.57 8.76 23.18
C PRO A 106 41.49 7.89 24.03
N THR A 107 40.94 7.36 25.12
CA THR A 107 41.58 6.35 25.98
C THR A 107 41.87 5.06 25.21
N LYS A 108 42.75 4.21 25.75
CA LYS A 108 43.02 2.88 25.17
C LYS A 108 41.74 2.03 25.02
N ALA A 109 40.83 2.12 25.99
CA ALA A 109 39.55 1.42 25.94
C ALA A 109 38.68 1.90 24.78
N GLN A 110 38.57 3.22 24.57
CA GLN A 110 37.80 3.82 23.47
C GLN A 110 38.39 3.48 22.09
N LYS A 111 39.72 3.38 21.96
CA LYS A 111 40.36 2.92 20.70
C LYS A 111 40.01 1.46 20.38
N VAL A 112 40.01 0.59 21.40
CA VAL A 112 39.62 -0.82 21.24
C VAL A 112 38.13 -0.92 20.87
N GLU A 113 37.28 -0.15 21.53
CA GLU A 113 35.85 -0.08 21.23
C GLU A 113 35.59 0.39 19.80
N ARG A 114 36.24 1.48 19.36
CA ARG A 114 36.15 1.98 17.98
C ARG A 114 36.49 0.90 16.95
N ASN A 115 37.59 0.16 17.16
CA ASN A 115 37.99 -0.91 16.24
C ASN A 115 36.96 -2.05 16.20
N LYS A 116 36.39 -2.44 17.35
CA LYS A 116 35.31 -3.44 17.41
C LYS A 116 34.05 -2.97 16.69
N THR A 117 33.66 -1.71 16.88
CA THR A 117 32.50 -1.10 16.21
C THR A 117 32.70 -1.05 14.69
N LYS A 118 33.91 -0.72 14.21
CA LYS A 118 34.24 -0.75 12.76
C LYS A 118 34.15 -2.14 12.17
N GLU A 119 34.62 -3.16 12.89
CA GLU A 119 34.52 -4.53 12.42
C GLU A 119 33.07 -5.01 12.38
N LEU A 120 32.29 -4.70 13.41
CA LEU A 120 30.86 -5.02 13.45
C LEU A 120 30.10 -4.34 12.31
N LYS A 121 30.42 -3.07 11.99
CA LYS A 121 29.86 -2.36 10.82
C LYS A 121 30.10 -3.14 9.53
N ARG A 122 31.34 -3.57 9.27
CA ARG A 122 31.70 -4.32 8.05
C ARG A 122 30.94 -5.64 7.93
N VAL A 123 30.82 -6.39 9.02
CA VAL A 123 30.07 -7.66 9.04
C VAL A 123 28.59 -7.41 8.69
N ILE A 124 27.97 -6.37 9.25
CA ILE A 124 26.58 -6.04 8.96
C ILE A 124 26.41 -5.55 7.52
N GLU A 125 27.32 -4.74 7.00
CA GLU A 125 27.29 -4.32 5.58
C GLU A 125 27.40 -5.51 4.63
N GLU A 126 28.22 -6.51 4.96
CA GLU A 126 28.33 -7.75 4.19
C GLU A 126 27.04 -8.59 4.28
N ASP A 127 26.47 -8.74 5.48
CA ASP A 127 25.19 -9.43 5.67
C ASP A 127 24.03 -8.74 4.94
N ILE A 128 23.99 -7.41 4.90
CA ILE A 128 22.97 -6.66 4.16
C ILE A 128 23.04 -6.97 2.67
N LYS A 129 24.23 -7.03 2.08
CA LYS A 129 24.39 -7.37 0.65
C LYS A 129 23.80 -8.73 0.30
N THR A 130 23.80 -9.69 1.22
CA THR A 130 23.15 -11.00 1.01
C THR A 130 21.62 -10.94 0.97
N THR A 131 21.04 -9.84 1.43
CA THR A 131 19.59 -9.61 1.50
C THR A 131 19.07 -8.64 0.45
N GLU A 132 19.96 -7.91 -0.23
CA GLU A 132 19.60 -6.95 -1.28
C GLU A 132 19.29 -7.66 -2.61
N LEU A 133 18.54 -6.95 -3.46
CA LEU A 133 18.25 -7.39 -4.81
C LEU A 133 19.53 -7.41 -5.63
N ASP A 134 19.68 -8.41 -6.50
CA ASP A 134 20.68 -8.35 -7.55
C ASP A 134 20.14 -7.45 -8.68
N GLU A 135 20.66 -6.22 -8.76
CA GLU A 135 20.25 -5.25 -9.79
C GLU A 135 20.61 -5.69 -11.22
N ASN A 136 21.53 -6.66 -11.37
CA ASN A 136 21.92 -7.23 -12.65
C ASN A 136 21.22 -8.57 -12.93
N GLU A 137 20.25 -8.96 -12.10
CA GLU A 137 19.48 -10.18 -12.25
C GLU A 137 18.74 -10.14 -13.60
N ASN A 138 19.15 -10.99 -14.55
CA ASN A 138 18.51 -11.06 -15.85
C ASN A 138 17.26 -11.95 -15.77
N PRO A 139 16.03 -11.43 -15.91
CA PRO A 139 14.82 -12.25 -15.82
C PRO A 139 14.75 -13.33 -16.91
N ALA A 140 15.43 -13.13 -18.04
CA ALA A 140 15.53 -14.14 -19.10
C ALA A 140 16.45 -15.33 -18.75
N SER A 141 17.22 -15.23 -17.66
CA SER A 141 18.13 -16.29 -17.16
C SER A 141 17.49 -17.20 -16.11
N TYR A 142 16.26 -16.91 -15.67
CA TYR A 142 15.58 -17.70 -14.65
C TYR A 142 15.50 -19.18 -15.05
N THR A 143 16.10 -20.03 -14.21
CA THR A 143 15.82 -21.46 -14.24
C THR A 143 14.43 -21.70 -13.61
N THR A 144 13.81 -22.83 -13.95
CA THR A 144 12.38 -23.05 -13.69
C THR A 144 11.96 -23.06 -12.21
N ASN A 145 12.89 -23.14 -11.25
CA ASN A 145 12.55 -23.47 -9.85
C ASN A 145 12.99 -22.45 -8.79
N GLU A 146 14.00 -21.61 -9.03
CA GLU A 146 14.48 -20.66 -8.01
C GLU A 146 13.62 -19.39 -7.97
N LEU A 147 13.16 -19.03 -6.77
CA LEU A 147 12.41 -17.81 -6.48
C LEU A 147 13.33 -16.82 -5.78
N THR A 148 14.02 -16.00 -6.58
CA THR A 148 14.81 -14.87 -6.09
C THR A 148 13.90 -13.81 -5.45
N VAL A 149 14.50 -12.87 -4.71
CA VAL A 149 13.76 -11.78 -4.09
C VAL A 149 13.14 -10.85 -5.15
N ALA A 150 13.89 -10.52 -6.21
CA ALA A 150 13.39 -9.69 -7.31
C ALA A 150 12.20 -10.34 -8.02
N ARG A 151 12.30 -11.64 -8.30
CA ARG A 151 11.20 -12.43 -8.88
C ARG A 151 10.01 -12.51 -7.94
N ALA A 152 10.22 -12.65 -6.63
CA ALA A 152 9.14 -12.64 -5.64
C ALA A 152 8.40 -11.29 -5.60
N ILE A 153 9.13 -10.17 -5.61
CA ILE A 153 8.56 -8.81 -5.70
C ILE A 153 7.71 -8.69 -6.97
N ASN A 154 8.26 -9.09 -8.12
CA ASN A 154 7.54 -9.02 -9.39
C ASN A 154 6.28 -9.90 -9.39
N ASN A 155 6.39 -11.14 -8.89
CA ASN A 155 5.25 -12.06 -8.81
C ASN A 155 4.13 -11.50 -7.93
N ALA A 156 4.47 -10.94 -6.77
CA ALA A 156 3.49 -10.28 -5.90
C ALA A 156 2.81 -9.11 -6.63
N LYS A 157 3.57 -8.21 -7.26
CA LYS A 157 3.02 -7.07 -8.02
C LYS A 157 2.09 -7.54 -9.14
N VAL A 158 2.52 -8.50 -9.95
CA VAL A 158 1.75 -9.03 -11.09
C VAL A 158 0.45 -9.68 -10.62
N ILE A 159 0.48 -10.52 -9.58
CA ILE A 159 -0.73 -11.18 -9.08
C ILE A 159 -1.71 -10.17 -8.48
N LEU A 160 -1.22 -9.21 -7.68
CA LEU A 160 -2.05 -8.15 -7.10
C LEU A 160 -2.66 -7.27 -8.20
N ARG A 161 -1.87 -6.87 -9.21
CA ARG A 161 -2.35 -6.10 -10.36
C ARG A 161 -3.40 -6.87 -11.17
N PHE A 162 -3.20 -8.18 -11.38
CA PHE A 162 -4.19 -9.03 -12.02
C PHE A 162 -5.51 -9.02 -11.24
N MET A 163 -5.47 -9.20 -9.91
CA MET A 163 -6.66 -9.14 -9.05
C MET A 163 -7.33 -7.75 -9.08
N GLN A 164 -6.55 -6.68 -9.08
CA GLN A 164 -7.06 -5.31 -9.21
C GLN A 164 -7.86 -5.15 -10.52
N LEU A 165 -7.29 -5.54 -11.65
CA LEU A 165 -7.92 -5.42 -12.97
C LEU A 165 -9.16 -6.31 -13.14
N LEU A 166 -9.26 -7.42 -12.39
CA LEU A 166 -10.49 -8.21 -12.33
C LEU A 166 -11.65 -7.43 -11.67
N CYS A 167 -11.35 -6.54 -10.74
CA CYS A 167 -12.35 -5.78 -9.99
C CYS A 167 -12.63 -4.38 -10.56
N GLU A 168 -11.71 -3.84 -11.37
CA GLU A 168 -11.81 -2.53 -12.03
C GLU A 168 -13.18 -2.33 -12.72
N ASN A 169 -13.69 -1.10 -12.66
CA ASN A 169 -15.03 -0.71 -13.10
C ASN A 169 -16.18 -1.36 -12.28
N HIS A 170 -15.93 -1.63 -10.98
CA HIS A 170 -16.93 -2.13 -10.03
C HIS A 170 -17.54 -3.47 -10.43
N ASN A 171 -16.71 -4.42 -10.88
CA ASN A 171 -17.20 -5.74 -11.28
C ASN A 171 -17.60 -6.58 -10.05
N ILE A 172 -18.83 -6.38 -9.57
CA ILE A 172 -19.35 -7.00 -8.34
C ILE A 172 -19.25 -8.53 -8.33
N ASN A 173 -19.36 -9.17 -9.50
CA ASN A 173 -19.24 -10.62 -9.61
C ASN A 173 -17.81 -11.09 -9.29
N LEU A 174 -16.81 -10.42 -9.86
CA LEU A 174 -15.41 -10.74 -9.63
C LEU A 174 -14.91 -10.25 -8.27
N GLN A 175 -15.38 -9.09 -7.79
CA GLN A 175 -15.15 -8.64 -6.42
C GLN A 175 -15.62 -9.69 -5.41
N ASN A 176 -16.85 -10.21 -5.56
CA ASN A 176 -17.34 -11.29 -4.70
C ASN A 176 -16.57 -12.59 -4.92
N ALA A 177 -16.16 -12.89 -6.15
CA ALA A 177 -15.34 -14.06 -6.44
C ALA A 177 -13.95 -13.99 -5.80
N LEU A 178 -13.39 -12.81 -5.48
CA LEU A 178 -12.15 -12.72 -4.69
C LEU A 178 -12.35 -13.13 -3.22
N ARG A 179 -13.54 -12.93 -2.66
CA ARG A 179 -13.88 -13.28 -1.27
C ARG A 179 -14.39 -14.72 -1.15
N GLN A 180 -15.30 -15.13 -2.04
CA GLN A 180 -15.93 -16.45 -2.00
C GLN A 180 -16.19 -16.96 -3.42
N GLN A 181 -15.53 -18.05 -3.78
CA GLN A 181 -15.74 -18.70 -5.08
C GLN A 181 -16.96 -19.59 -5.03
N LEU A 182 -17.95 -19.27 -5.87
CA LEU A 182 -19.20 -20.01 -6.03
C LEU A 182 -19.11 -20.94 -7.25
N ASN A 183 -19.86 -22.05 -7.22
CA ASN A 183 -20.08 -22.92 -8.37
C ASN A 183 -21.27 -22.42 -9.23
N GLU A 184 -21.62 -23.16 -10.29
CA GLU A 184 -22.76 -22.83 -11.17
C GLU A 184 -24.12 -22.84 -10.44
N ASP A 185 -24.24 -23.57 -9.33
CA ASP A 185 -25.43 -23.62 -8.47
C ASP A 185 -25.41 -22.53 -7.36
N GLU A 186 -24.53 -21.54 -7.46
CA GLU A 186 -24.33 -20.46 -6.48
C GLU A 186 -23.93 -20.92 -5.06
N LYS A 187 -23.41 -22.14 -4.93
CA LYS A 187 -22.90 -22.68 -3.67
C LYS A 187 -21.40 -22.43 -3.55
N GLY A 188 -20.95 -22.06 -2.35
CA GLY A 188 -19.53 -21.89 -2.04
C GLY A 188 -18.75 -23.19 -2.25
N LYS A 189 -17.60 -23.10 -2.91
CA LYS A 189 -16.71 -24.24 -3.10
C LYS A 189 -15.96 -24.57 -1.81
N ASN A 190 -15.73 -25.86 -1.55
CA ASN A 190 -15.01 -26.33 -0.36
C ASN A 190 -13.58 -25.77 -0.26
N ASN A 191 -12.91 -25.56 -1.40
CA ASN A 191 -11.55 -25.01 -1.46
C ASN A 191 -11.55 -23.51 -1.80
N SER A 192 -12.62 -22.79 -1.45
CA SER A 192 -12.68 -21.34 -1.62
C SER A 192 -11.59 -20.66 -0.78
N PHE A 193 -11.03 -19.57 -1.29
CA PHE A 193 -10.06 -18.73 -0.60
C PHE A 193 -10.54 -17.29 -0.55
N ASP A 194 -10.46 -16.68 0.64
CA ASP A 194 -10.85 -15.29 0.87
C ASP A 194 -9.63 -14.37 0.74
N PHE A 195 -9.43 -13.85 -0.48
CA PHE A 195 -8.36 -12.89 -0.73
C PHE A 195 -8.59 -11.57 0.01
N CYS A 196 -9.84 -11.13 0.22
CA CYS A 196 -10.13 -9.87 0.88
C CYS A 196 -9.58 -9.86 2.32
N SER A 197 -9.94 -10.88 3.11
CA SER A 197 -9.43 -11.03 4.48
C SER A 197 -7.92 -11.33 4.51
N PHE A 198 -7.42 -12.12 3.55
CA PHE A 198 -5.99 -12.45 3.46
C PHE A 198 -5.13 -11.21 3.19
N LEU A 199 -5.47 -10.43 2.16
CA LEU A 199 -4.75 -9.22 1.77
C LEU A 199 -4.82 -8.14 2.86
N SER A 200 -5.97 -8.00 3.54
CA SER A 200 -6.10 -7.11 4.70
C SER A 200 -5.10 -7.44 5.82
N ARG A 201 -5.00 -8.73 6.20
CA ARG A 201 -4.01 -9.18 7.20
C ARG A 201 -2.59 -9.05 6.69
N ARG A 202 -2.39 -9.21 5.38
CA ARG A 202 -1.07 -9.07 4.78
C ARG A 202 -0.58 -7.62 4.83
N LEU A 203 -1.46 -6.65 4.63
CA LEU A 203 -1.12 -5.22 4.74
C LEU A 203 -0.60 -4.86 6.14
N GLU A 204 -1.19 -5.42 7.21
CA GLU A 204 -0.68 -5.29 8.59
C GLU A 204 0.76 -5.80 8.71
N GLN A 205 1.02 -7.02 8.23
CA GLN A 205 2.34 -7.64 8.29
C GLN A 205 3.39 -6.89 7.45
N PHE A 206 2.95 -6.30 6.33
CA PHE A 206 3.82 -5.64 5.36
C PHE A 206 4.53 -4.40 5.92
N GLN A 207 4.03 -3.79 7.00
CA GLN A 207 4.67 -2.66 7.66
C GLN A 207 6.13 -2.93 8.02
N ARG A 208 6.45 -4.17 8.42
CA ARG A 208 7.81 -4.61 8.78
C ARG A 208 8.71 -4.84 7.57
N LEU A 209 8.11 -5.05 6.41
CA LEU A 209 8.79 -5.32 5.14
C LEU A 209 8.97 -4.08 4.30
N LEU A 210 8.21 -3.02 4.60
CA LEU A 210 8.22 -1.79 3.83
C LEU A 210 9.63 -1.22 3.75
N ASN A 211 10.10 -0.97 2.54
CA ASN A 211 11.35 -0.30 2.22
C ASN A 211 11.34 0.09 0.74
N ASN A 212 12.39 0.75 0.28
CA ASN A 212 12.52 1.19 -1.12
C ASN A 212 12.40 0.07 -2.18
N GLN A 213 12.59 -1.21 -1.82
CA GLN A 213 12.44 -2.34 -2.75
C GLN A 213 11.01 -2.90 -2.77
N THR A 214 10.31 -2.84 -1.64
CA THR A 214 8.98 -3.45 -1.46
C THR A 214 7.84 -2.44 -1.49
N PHE A 215 8.14 -1.14 -1.52
CA PHE A 215 7.17 -0.04 -1.48
C PHE A 215 6.07 -0.22 -2.53
N ASP A 216 6.44 -0.47 -3.78
CA ASP A 216 5.51 -0.71 -4.88
C ASP A 216 4.57 -1.90 -4.67
N VAL A 217 5.03 -2.94 -3.96
CA VAL A 217 4.19 -4.10 -3.64
C VAL A 217 3.11 -3.68 -2.65
N CYS A 218 3.46 -2.84 -1.67
CA CYS A 218 2.53 -2.29 -0.69
C CYS A 218 1.51 -1.36 -1.37
N ALA A 219 1.96 -0.44 -2.21
CA ALA A 219 1.08 0.45 -2.98
C ALA A 219 0.09 -0.36 -3.84
N GLN A 220 0.60 -1.33 -4.60
CA GLN A 220 -0.22 -2.22 -5.42
C GLN A 220 -1.20 -3.06 -4.58
N LEU A 221 -0.81 -3.50 -3.38
CA LEU A 221 -1.68 -4.21 -2.44
C LEU A 221 -2.86 -3.33 -1.99
N VAL A 222 -2.59 -2.07 -1.65
CA VAL A 222 -3.63 -1.10 -1.28
C VAL A 222 -4.57 -0.85 -2.47
N ASP A 223 -4.04 -0.64 -3.67
CA ASP A 223 -4.85 -0.44 -4.88
C ASP A 223 -5.76 -1.64 -5.19
N THR A 224 -5.26 -2.87 -5.03
CA THR A 224 -6.07 -4.09 -5.16
C THR A 224 -7.19 -4.14 -4.11
N LEU A 225 -6.91 -3.72 -2.86
CA LEU A 225 -7.91 -3.66 -1.80
C LEU A 225 -8.99 -2.62 -2.09
N ILE A 226 -8.62 -1.43 -2.58
CA ILE A 226 -9.57 -0.38 -3.01
C ILE A 226 -10.53 -0.95 -4.06
N GLU A 227 -10.02 -1.48 -5.17
CA GLU A 227 -10.86 -2.01 -6.25
C GLU A 227 -11.74 -3.19 -5.80
N SER A 228 -11.30 -3.95 -4.78
CA SER A 228 -12.10 -5.05 -4.24
C SER A 228 -13.36 -4.61 -3.49
N ILE A 229 -13.44 -3.35 -3.07
CA ILE A 229 -14.57 -2.79 -2.30
C ILE A 229 -15.28 -1.62 -2.98
N GLN A 230 -14.61 -0.93 -3.91
CA GLN A 230 -15.10 0.27 -4.57
C GLN A 230 -16.31 -0.05 -5.47
N GLY A 231 -17.32 0.82 -5.46
CA GLY A 231 -18.62 0.52 -6.05
C GLY A 231 -19.34 -0.50 -5.17
N PRO A 232 -20.37 -0.09 -4.42
CA PRO A 232 -20.64 -0.61 -3.09
C PRO A 232 -20.68 -2.15 -3.01
N CYS A 233 -19.65 -2.73 -2.39
CA CYS A 233 -19.51 -4.17 -2.17
C CYS A 233 -19.53 -4.53 -0.68
N LYS A 234 -20.72 -4.48 -0.07
CA LYS A 234 -20.93 -4.62 1.38
C LYS A 234 -20.24 -5.80 2.02
N LEU A 235 -20.26 -6.96 1.37
CA LEU A 235 -19.71 -8.17 1.96
C LEU A 235 -18.17 -8.17 1.97
N ASN A 236 -17.54 -7.55 0.97
CA ASN A 236 -16.08 -7.33 0.99
C ASN A 236 -15.73 -6.25 2.00
N GLN A 237 -16.47 -5.12 2.04
CA GLN A 237 -16.29 -4.07 3.05
C GLN A 237 -16.31 -4.66 4.48
N LYS A 238 -17.30 -5.50 4.81
CA LYS A 238 -17.35 -6.20 6.11
C LYS A 238 -16.16 -7.15 6.33
N ALA A 239 -15.73 -7.89 5.31
CA ALA A 239 -14.60 -8.80 5.43
C ALA A 239 -13.30 -8.06 5.78
N LEU A 240 -13.08 -6.89 5.17
CA LEU A 240 -11.92 -6.03 5.44
C LEU A 240 -11.98 -5.46 6.86
N VAL A 241 -13.13 -4.91 7.27
CA VAL A 241 -13.35 -4.36 8.62
C VAL A 241 -13.13 -5.43 9.70
N ASN A 242 -13.66 -6.63 9.51
CA ASN A 242 -13.47 -7.77 10.42
C ASN A 242 -12.02 -8.28 10.43
N SER A 243 -11.26 -7.99 9.37
CA SER A 243 -9.83 -8.31 9.25
C SER A 243 -8.91 -7.19 9.70
N LYS A 244 -9.42 -6.25 10.52
CA LYS A 244 -8.70 -5.14 11.15
C LYS A 244 -8.05 -4.15 10.18
N ILE A 245 -8.58 -4.01 8.96
CA ILE A 245 -8.02 -3.08 7.97
C ILE A 245 -7.91 -1.64 8.52
N ILE A 246 -8.86 -1.22 9.35
CA ILE A 246 -8.94 0.14 9.90
C ILE A 246 -7.76 0.37 10.88
N ASP A 247 -7.48 -0.61 11.73
CA ASP A 247 -6.41 -0.53 12.72
C ASP A 247 -5.05 -0.49 11.99
N SER A 248 -4.85 -1.35 10.99
CA SER A 248 -3.64 -1.34 10.14
C SER A 248 -3.48 -0.01 9.40
N SER A 249 -4.58 0.54 8.86
CA SER A 249 -4.56 1.82 8.13
C SER A 249 -4.15 2.98 9.03
N ARG A 250 -4.62 3.00 10.28
CA ARG A 250 -4.21 4.01 11.28
C ARG A 250 -2.70 4.01 11.49
N GLU A 251 -2.08 2.83 11.61
CA GLU A 251 -0.64 2.71 11.83
C GLU A 251 0.15 3.31 10.64
N TYR A 252 -0.23 3.00 9.40
CA TYR A 252 0.38 3.61 8.21
C TYR A 252 0.22 5.13 8.16
N ILE A 253 -0.97 5.64 8.46
CA ILE A 253 -1.25 7.08 8.45
C ILE A 253 -0.37 7.80 9.49
N SER A 254 -0.23 7.20 10.68
CA SER A 254 0.53 7.77 11.81
C SER A 254 2.05 7.61 11.70
N GLY A 255 2.55 6.63 10.94
CA GLY A 255 3.98 6.34 10.81
C GLY A 255 4.65 7.05 9.64
N TYR A 256 5.95 6.82 9.47
CA TYR A 256 6.75 7.28 8.33
C TYR A 256 6.87 8.80 8.23
N GLU A 257 6.91 9.49 9.38
CA GLU A 257 7.05 10.96 9.44
C GLU A 257 8.46 11.40 9.81
N ARG A 258 9.15 10.61 10.63
CA ARG A 258 10.45 10.96 11.20
C ARG A 258 11.56 10.36 10.33
N GLU A 259 12.63 11.13 10.12
CA GLU A 259 13.84 10.63 9.44
C GLU A 259 14.34 9.30 10.05
N GLN A 260 14.27 9.15 11.37
CA GLN A 260 14.69 7.93 12.07
C GLN A 260 13.89 6.68 11.66
N GLU A 261 12.66 6.86 11.18
CA GLU A 261 11.81 5.78 10.66
C GLU A 261 12.08 5.51 9.18
N LEU A 262 12.49 6.54 8.42
CA LEU A 262 12.64 6.50 6.97
C LEU A 262 14.02 6.05 6.51
N ILE A 263 15.08 6.53 7.18
CA ILE A 263 16.48 6.21 6.86
C ILE A 263 16.73 4.69 6.85
N PRO A 264 16.31 3.90 7.87
CA PRO A 264 16.51 2.45 7.84
C PRO A 264 15.82 1.74 6.66
N LEU A 265 14.79 2.36 6.10
CA LEU A 265 13.99 1.82 4.99
C LEU A 265 14.54 2.25 3.62
N GLY A 266 15.49 3.20 3.60
CA GLY A 266 16.04 3.79 2.39
C GLY A 266 15.03 4.67 1.64
N LEU A 267 14.10 5.30 2.37
CA LEU A 267 13.04 6.18 1.84
C LEU A 267 13.32 7.63 2.25
N GLU A 268 14.44 8.17 1.80
CA GLU A 268 14.98 9.47 2.27
C GLU A 268 14.82 10.59 1.24
N SER A 269 14.62 10.25 -0.03
CA SER A 269 14.55 11.25 -1.09
C SER A 269 13.22 12.02 -1.05
N GLU A 270 13.19 13.20 -1.68
CA GLU A 270 11.94 13.95 -1.82
C GLU A 270 10.88 13.13 -2.59
N GLU A 271 11.30 12.38 -3.61
CA GLU A 271 10.44 11.46 -4.38
C GLU A 271 9.86 10.33 -3.51
N ASP A 272 10.65 9.78 -2.58
CA ASP A 272 10.16 8.76 -1.64
C ASP A 272 9.11 9.33 -0.68
N LEU A 273 9.34 10.55 -0.19
CA LEU A 273 8.40 11.21 0.71
C LEU A 273 7.07 11.55 0.01
N ASP A 274 7.13 11.93 -1.27
CA ASP A 274 5.94 12.17 -2.08
C ASP A 274 5.21 10.85 -2.34
N SER A 275 5.95 9.78 -2.65
CA SER A 275 5.40 8.42 -2.80
C SER A 275 4.72 7.92 -1.52
N ILE A 276 5.29 8.16 -0.34
CA ILE A 276 4.67 7.85 0.96
C ILE A 276 3.36 8.63 1.15
N GLY A 277 3.34 9.91 0.75
CA GLY A 277 2.12 10.71 0.74
C GLY A 277 1.02 10.08 -0.12
N ASP A 278 1.38 9.61 -1.32
CA ASP A 278 0.46 8.89 -2.20
C ASP A 278 -0.03 7.58 -1.63
N LEU A 279 0.84 6.79 -0.99
CA LEU A 279 0.42 5.57 -0.28
C LEU A 279 -0.59 5.90 0.82
N LYS A 280 -0.32 6.94 1.63
CA LYS A 280 -1.26 7.38 2.68
C LYS A 280 -2.59 7.83 2.08
N LYS A 281 -2.56 8.61 1.00
CA LYS A 281 -3.76 9.02 0.24
C LYS A 281 -4.56 7.80 -0.22
N ASN A 282 -3.91 6.79 -0.80
CA ASN A 282 -4.59 5.57 -1.26
C ASN A 282 -5.18 4.78 -0.08
N ILE A 283 -4.49 4.72 1.07
CA ILE A 283 -5.04 4.11 2.28
C ILE A 283 -6.28 4.87 2.78
N ILE A 284 -6.26 6.20 2.75
CA ILE A 284 -7.42 7.02 3.13
C ILE A 284 -8.56 6.82 2.12
N THR A 285 -8.25 6.74 0.83
CA THR A 285 -9.23 6.43 -0.23
C THR A 285 -9.88 5.06 0.02
N MET A 286 -9.09 4.04 0.37
CA MET A 286 -9.60 2.73 0.76
C MET A 286 -10.56 2.82 1.95
N LEU A 287 -10.23 3.61 2.98
CA LEU A 287 -11.11 3.84 4.12
C LEU A 287 -12.41 4.55 3.71
N THR A 288 -12.34 5.54 2.81
CA THR A 288 -13.52 6.22 2.25
C THR A 288 -14.39 5.23 1.46
N SER A 289 -13.79 4.34 0.66
CA SER A 289 -14.52 3.31 -0.08
C SER A 289 -15.20 2.25 0.80
N LEU A 290 -14.82 2.13 2.09
CA LEU A 290 -15.59 1.32 3.05
C LEU A 290 -16.95 1.95 3.42
N LEU A 291 -17.10 3.25 3.20
CA LEU A 291 -18.32 4.02 3.49
C LEU A 291 -19.24 4.17 2.27
N GLU A 292 -18.79 3.75 1.09
CA GLU A 292 -19.60 3.81 -0.14
C GLU A 292 -20.83 2.91 -0.07
N GLY A 293 -21.96 3.41 -0.56
CA GLY A 293 -23.21 2.66 -0.68
C GLY A 293 -24.22 2.97 0.42
N GLU A 294 -24.94 1.95 0.86
CA GLU A 294 -25.88 2.07 1.97
C GLU A 294 -25.14 2.03 3.30
N ILE A 295 -25.44 3.01 4.16
CA ILE A 295 -24.87 3.22 5.50
C ILE A 295 -24.93 1.92 6.33
N ASP A 296 -23.76 1.33 6.59
CA ASP A 296 -23.61 0.24 7.54
C ASP A 296 -23.08 0.78 8.88
N MET A 297 -23.98 0.90 9.86
CA MET A 297 -23.64 1.45 11.17
C MET A 297 -22.59 0.62 11.92
N GLU A 298 -22.42 -0.67 11.63
CA GLU A 298 -21.36 -1.48 12.25
C GLU A 298 -19.99 -1.00 11.77
N ILE A 299 -19.85 -0.79 10.46
CA ILE A 299 -18.63 -0.27 9.84
C ILE A 299 -18.35 1.15 10.35
N ILE A 300 -19.35 2.03 10.33
CA ILE A 300 -19.21 3.44 10.77
C ILE A 300 -18.79 3.52 12.24
N ASN A 301 -19.45 2.76 13.13
CA ASN A 301 -19.07 2.73 14.54
C ASN A 301 -17.65 2.20 14.73
N ARG A 302 -17.28 1.14 14.00
CA ARG A 302 -15.92 0.59 14.08
C ARG A 302 -14.88 1.60 13.62
N MET A 303 -15.13 2.29 12.51
CA MET A 303 -14.26 3.34 11.99
C MET A 303 -14.13 4.50 12.97
N ALA A 304 -15.23 5.03 13.49
CA ALA A 304 -15.21 6.14 14.44
C ALA A 304 -14.50 5.80 15.77
N MET A 305 -14.49 4.52 16.18
CA MET A 305 -13.79 4.07 17.39
C MET A 305 -12.30 3.76 17.17
N SER A 306 -11.94 3.22 15.99
CA SER A 306 -10.57 2.81 15.69
C SER A 306 -9.71 3.95 15.13
N LEU A 307 -10.31 4.84 14.33
CA LEU A 307 -9.60 5.97 13.72
C LEU A 307 -9.30 7.04 14.76
N ASP A 308 -8.16 7.70 14.56
CA ASP A 308 -7.69 8.77 15.43
C ASP A 308 -7.83 10.11 14.71
N PHE A 309 -8.91 10.83 15.04
CA PHE A 309 -9.22 12.11 14.42
C PHE A 309 -8.13 13.17 14.68
N ASP A 310 -7.39 13.06 15.78
CA ASP A 310 -6.32 14.03 16.07
C ASP A 310 -5.08 13.75 15.22
N ILE A 311 -4.76 12.47 14.97
CA ILE A 311 -3.75 12.09 13.95
C ILE A 311 -4.16 12.61 12.58
N MET A 312 -5.43 12.45 12.18
CA MET A 312 -5.93 12.96 10.89
C MET A 312 -5.80 14.48 10.76
N LYS A 313 -6.13 15.24 11.82
CA LYS A 313 -5.93 16.70 11.85
C LYS A 313 -4.46 17.08 11.75
N MET A 314 -3.59 16.36 12.45
CA MET A 314 -2.15 16.59 12.38
C MET A 314 -1.60 16.28 10.98
N ARG A 315 -2.09 15.23 10.32
CA ARG A 315 -1.73 14.91 8.94
C ARG A 315 -2.17 16.01 7.96
N MET A 316 -3.42 16.47 8.04
CA MET A 316 -3.89 17.61 7.24
C MET A 316 -3.01 18.85 7.43
N LEU A 317 -2.59 19.14 8.67
CA LEU A 317 -1.67 20.24 8.98
C LEU A 317 -0.30 20.05 8.33
N THR A 318 0.31 18.88 8.48
CA THR A 318 1.64 18.56 7.92
C THR A 318 1.63 18.66 6.39
N VAL A 319 0.61 18.10 5.74
CA VAL A 319 0.44 18.16 4.28
C VAL A 319 0.25 19.60 3.81
N PHE A 320 -0.62 20.36 4.48
CA PHE A 320 -0.82 21.79 4.18
C PHE A 320 0.45 22.63 4.35
N HIS A 321 1.19 22.39 5.43
CA HIS A 321 2.44 23.12 5.71
C HIS A 321 3.48 22.86 4.63
N ARG A 322 3.73 21.59 4.27
CA ARG A 322 4.64 21.20 3.19
C ARG A 322 4.24 21.79 1.84
N PHE A 323 2.95 21.74 1.52
CA PHE A 323 2.41 22.34 0.31
C PHE A 323 2.64 23.85 0.25
N ALA A 324 2.42 24.55 1.36
CA ALA A 324 2.61 25.99 1.43
C ALA A 324 4.08 26.38 1.27
N GLU A 325 5.01 25.64 1.89
CA GLU A 325 6.46 25.86 1.71
C GLU A 325 6.88 25.67 0.26
N LYS A 326 6.46 24.58 -0.38
CA LYS A 326 6.74 24.27 -1.80
C LYS A 326 6.18 25.35 -2.73
N THR A 327 4.92 25.74 -2.54
CA THR A 327 4.24 26.72 -3.39
C THR A 327 4.77 28.15 -3.20
N LEU A 328 5.08 28.53 -1.96
CA LEU A 328 5.61 29.86 -1.65
C LEU A 328 7.11 29.97 -1.91
N CYS A 329 7.82 28.85 -2.05
CA CYS A 329 9.27 28.74 -2.16
C CYS A 329 9.98 29.40 -0.96
N GLN A 330 9.47 29.16 0.25
CA GLN A 330 10.15 29.57 1.47
C GLN A 330 10.13 28.40 2.46
N GLU A 331 11.33 27.98 2.88
CA GLU A 331 11.53 26.89 3.83
C GLU A 331 11.39 27.39 5.27
N GLY A 332 10.80 26.57 6.14
CA GLY A 332 10.68 26.83 7.57
C GLY A 332 9.63 27.91 7.93
N ILE A 333 8.66 28.17 7.06
CA ILE A 333 7.59 29.14 7.34
C ILE A 333 6.74 28.59 8.48
N GLN A 334 6.54 29.36 9.55
CA GLN A 334 5.61 28.93 10.59
C GLN A 334 4.16 28.97 10.05
N VAL A 335 3.36 27.97 10.39
CA VAL A 335 1.98 27.83 9.85
C VAL A 335 1.15 29.09 10.08
N LYS A 336 1.25 29.69 11.27
CA LYS A 336 0.59 30.97 11.60
C LYS A 336 0.91 32.11 10.62
N ASP A 337 2.11 32.14 10.06
CA ASP A 337 2.63 33.23 9.21
C ASP A 337 2.36 33.00 7.71
N ILE A 338 1.85 31.82 7.31
CA ILE A 338 1.52 31.50 5.92
C ILE A 338 0.46 32.49 5.36
N PRO A 339 0.79 33.29 4.33
CA PRO A 339 -0.17 34.23 3.74
C PRO A 339 -1.12 33.54 2.76
N ILE A 340 -2.32 33.14 3.23
CA ILE A 340 -3.32 32.42 2.43
C ILE A 340 -3.67 33.15 1.12
N VAL A 341 -3.75 34.48 1.12
CA VAL A 341 -4.05 35.26 -0.09
C VAL A 341 -2.95 35.08 -1.16
N LYS A 342 -1.68 35.11 -0.76
CA LYS A 342 -0.56 34.91 -1.69
C LYS A 342 -0.47 33.46 -2.14
N LEU A 343 -0.78 32.52 -1.23
CA LEU A 343 -0.86 31.10 -1.56
C LEU A 343 -1.91 30.88 -2.66
N ASN A 344 -3.13 31.40 -2.46
CA ASN A 344 -4.23 31.30 -3.41
C ASN A 344 -3.92 31.94 -4.77
N GLN A 345 -3.16 33.04 -4.79
CA GLN A 345 -2.74 33.70 -6.04
C GLN A 345 -1.74 32.88 -6.86
N LYS A 346 -0.98 31.99 -6.22
CA LYS A 346 0.00 31.12 -6.89
C LYS A 346 -0.60 29.80 -7.38
N LEU A 347 -1.82 29.46 -6.97
CA LEU A 347 -2.48 28.23 -7.37
C LEU A 347 -2.77 28.22 -8.87
N GLN A 348 -2.42 27.11 -9.51
CA GLN A 348 -2.77 26.75 -10.87
C GLN A 348 -3.67 25.51 -10.83
N LYS A 349 -4.24 25.14 -11.98
CA LYS A 349 -5.20 24.03 -12.09
C LYS A 349 -4.61 22.71 -11.59
N ASP A 350 -3.32 22.50 -11.81
CA ASP A 350 -2.60 21.26 -11.48
C ASP A 350 -1.82 21.39 -10.16
N SER A 351 -2.02 22.48 -9.40
CA SER A 351 -1.28 22.71 -8.15
C SER A 351 -1.66 21.76 -7.01
N PHE A 352 -2.72 20.96 -7.17
CA PHE A 352 -3.23 20.09 -6.12
C PHE A 352 -2.91 18.61 -6.33
N ASP A 353 -2.49 18.21 -7.53
CA ASP A 353 -2.53 16.82 -7.98
C ASP A 353 -1.64 15.88 -7.14
N ASP A 354 -0.56 16.38 -6.54
CA ASP A 354 0.38 15.51 -5.81
C ASP A 354 0.71 15.98 -4.38
N SER A 355 0.36 17.21 -3.99
CA SER A 355 0.85 17.80 -2.73
C SER A 355 -0.20 18.03 -1.64
N VAL A 356 -1.49 18.10 -1.98
CA VAL A 356 -2.58 18.35 -1.02
C VAL A 356 -3.66 17.28 -1.07
N ALA A 357 -3.63 16.39 -2.08
CA ALA A 357 -4.62 15.35 -2.29
C ALA A 357 -4.85 14.48 -1.03
N GLU A 358 -3.79 14.10 -0.30
CA GLU A 358 -3.91 13.38 0.98
C GLU A 358 -4.83 14.14 1.97
N ALA A 359 -4.68 15.45 2.10
CA ALA A 359 -5.46 16.25 3.03
C ALA A 359 -6.93 16.40 2.60
N PHE A 360 -7.21 16.47 1.30
CA PHE A 360 -8.58 16.46 0.77
C PHE A 360 -9.26 15.12 1.03
N GLU A 361 -8.57 14.00 0.83
CA GLU A 361 -9.11 12.68 1.14
C GLU A 361 -9.40 12.50 2.64
N ILE A 362 -8.52 13.00 3.52
CA ILE A 362 -8.80 13.01 4.97
C ILE A 362 -10.06 13.82 5.26
N TYR A 363 -10.19 15.00 4.65
CA TYR A 363 -11.36 15.85 4.83
C TYR A 363 -12.65 15.13 4.40
N ILE A 364 -12.66 14.48 3.23
CA ILE A 364 -13.80 13.71 2.71
C ILE A 364 -14.17 12.56 3.64
N LEU A 365 -13.18 11.78 4.09
CA LEU A 365 -13.39 10.67 5.02
C LEU A 365 -14.03 11.14 6.34
N VAL A 366 -13.48 12.19 6.96
CA VAL A 366 -13.97 12.69 8.24
C VAL A 366 -15.38 13.28 8.11
N HIS A 367 -15.67 14.00 7.02
CA HIS A 367 -17.03 14.52 6.78
C HIS A 367 -18.04 13.41 6.49
N SER A 368 -17.66 12.40 5.71
CA SER A 368 -18.53 11.24 5.46
C SER A 368 -18.91 10.51 6.75
N LEU A 369 -17.97 10.42 7.69
CA LEU A 369 -18.25 9.89 9.03
C LEU A 369 -19.13 10.85 9.84
N ALA A 370 -18.85 12.16 9.83
CA ALA A 370 -19.63 13.16 10.57
C ALA A 370 -21.10 13.22 10.15
N ASP A 371 -21.39 13.02 8.87
CA ASP A 371 -22.77 12.93 8.35
C ASP A 371 -23.54 11.74 8.93
N SER A 372 -22.82 10.70 9.37
CA SER A 372 -23.41 9.44 9.85
C SER A 372 -23.36 9.25 11.37
N ILE A 373 -22.36 9.83 12.06
CA ILE A 373 -22.16 9.65 13.51
C ILE A 373 -21.71 10.94 14.22
N LYS A 374 -22.40 11.24 15.31
CA LYS A 374 -22.14 12.43 16.13
C LYS A 374 -20.72 12.52 16.70
N ILE A 375 -20.07 11.40 16.98
CA ILE A 375 -18.68 11.39 17.49
C ILE A 375 -17.76 12.11 16.50
N ALA A 376 -17.87 11.79 15.20
CA ALA A 376 -17.07 12.43 14.16
C ALA A 376 -17.47 13.91 13.97
N GLU A 377 -18.76 14.22 14.05
CA GLU A 377 -19.27 15.61 14.02
C GLU A 377 -18.67 16.46 15.17
N ASP A 378 -18.63 15.93 16.39
CA ASP A 378 -18.08 16.61 17.56
C ASP A 378 -16.56 16.91 17.36
N HIS A 379 -15.82 16.04 16.66
CA HIS A 379 -14.40 16.26 16.34
C HIS A 379 -14.16 17.35 15.30
N LEU A 380 -15.18 17.76 14.53
CA LEU A 380 -15.12 18.85 13.54
C LEU A 380 -15.43 20.24 14.15
N GLN A 381 -15.84 20.31 15.42
CA GLN A 381 -16.10 21.59 16.09
C GLN A 381 -14.83 22.41 16.29
N ARG A 382 -14.93 23.74 16.12
CA ARG A 382 -13.79 24.68 16.16
C ARG A 382 -12.94 24.56 17.42
N ASP A 383 -13.55 24.29 18.57
CA ASP A 383 -12.88 24.16 19.88
C ASP A 383 -11.97 22.92 19.95
N LYS A 384 -12.15 21.95 19.04
CA LYS A 384 -11.31 20.74 18.91
C LYS A 384 -10.10 20.93 18.00
N PHE A 385 -9.85 22.14 17.52
CA PHE A 385 -8.69 22.48 16.68
C PHE A 385 -7.82 23.52 17.37
N ASN A 386 -6.50 23.31 17.34
CA ASN A 386 -5.58 24.41 17.62
C ASN A 386 -5.57 25.43 16.46
N ALA A 387 -4.91 26.58 16.64
CA ALA A 387 -4.95 27.66 15.65
C ALA A 387 -4.36 27.25 14.28
N ASP A 388 -3.27 26.48 14.28
CA ASP A 388 -2.59 26.06 13.06
C ASP A 388 -3.38 24.98 12.32
N GLN A 389 -3.89 23.98 13.05
CA GLN A 389 -4.79 22.95 12.51
C GLN A 389 -6.04 23.57 11.91
N TRP A 390 -6.64 24.56 12.58
CA TRP A 390 -7.83 25.23 12.05
C TRP A 390 -7.53 25.98 10.74
N LYS A 391 -6.38 26.65 10.66
CA LYS A 391 -5.95 27.35 9.45
C LYS A 391 -5.77 26.39 8.27
N ALA A 392 -5.15 25.23 8.49
CA ALA A 392 -5.04 24.18 7.49
C ALA A 392 -6.42 23.65 7.09
N PHE A 393 -7.27 23.35 8.07
CA PHE A 393 -8.64 22.86 7.84
C PHE A 393 -9.50 23.83 7.02
N GLU A 394 -9.44 25.14 7.30
CA GLU A 394 -10.18 26.15 6.52
C GLU A 394 -9.68 26.25 5.08
N PHE A 395 -8.36 26.15 4.86
CA PHE A 395 -7.80 26.14 3.52
C PHE A 395 -8.32 24.93 2.73
N ILE A 396 -8.27 23.74 3.33
CA ILE A 396 -8.74 22.50 2.71
C ILE A 396 -10.24 22.62 2.41
N ARG A 397 -11.05 22.97 3.42
CA ARG A 397 -12.50 23.18 3.29
C ARG A 397 -12.87 24.13 2.15
N TYR A 398 -12.16 25.25 2.00
CA TYR A 398 -12.44 26.23 0.94
C TYR A 398 -12.19 25.68 -0.47
N HIS A 399 -11.24 24.75 -0.63
CA HIS A 399 -10.85 24.18 -1.92
C HIS A 399 -11.46 22.80 -2.20
N THR A 400 -12.16 22.20 -1.24
CA THR A 400 -12.91 20.94 -1.44
C THR A 400 -14.39 21.19 -1.76
N GLY A 401 -14.87 22.43 -1.62
CA GLY A 401 -16.28 22.82 -1.73
C GLY A 401 -16.73 23.24 -3.13
#